data_AF-A0A1X7KU15-F1
#
_entry.id   AF-A0A1X7KU15-F1
#
_cell.length_a   1.000
_cell.length_b   1.000
_cell.length_c   1.000
_cell.angle_alpha   90.00
_cell.angle_beta   90.00
_cell.angle_gamma   90.00
#
_symmetry.space_group_name_H-M   'P 1'
#
loop_
_entity.id
_entity.type
_entity.pdbx_description
1 polymer ?
#
loop_
_entity_poly.entity_id
_entity_poly.type
_entity_poly.pdbx_seq_one_letter_code
_entity_poly.pdbx_strand_id
1 'polypeptide(L)' 'MATYIAEYLATHKIIMIEEHSCFIWNQDVGEIDVEMLRGKIIRESSVHFYKLLVGKNYNVSLEDIKVDIIKTQMFNG' A
#
# COMPACT_ATOMS: atom_id res chain seq x y z
N MET A 1 20.20 -7.62 1.26
CA MET A 1 19.33 -6.43 1.16
C MET A 1 19.29 -5.88 -0.25
N ALA A 2 18.09 -5.85 -0.85
CA ALA A 2 17.79 -5.32 -2.16
C ALA A 2 16.53 -4.42 -2.10
N THR A 3 16.46 -3.44 -3.00
CA THR A 3 15.31 -2.55 -3.14
C THR A 3 14.30 -3.19 -4.07
N TYR A 4 13.03 -3.14 -3.71
CA TYR A 4 11.91 -3.62 -4.51
C TYR A 4 10.88 -2.50 -4.70
N ILE A 5 10.11 -2.60 -5.77
CA ILE A 5 8.96 -1.73 -6.05
C ILE A 5 7.73 -2.58 -6.35
N ALA A 6 6.59 -2.15 -5.82
CA ALA A 6 5.29 -2.77 -6.05
C ALA A 6 4.33 -1.75 -6.61
N GLU A 7 3.67 -2.08 -7.72
CA GLU A 7 2.49 -1.38 -8.19
C GLU A 7 1.27 -1.96 -7.46
N TYR A 8 0.44 -1.09 -6.90
CA TYR A 8 -0.74 -1.49 -6.13
C TYR A 8 -1.95 -0.59 -6.39
N LEU A 9 -3.12 -1.17 -6.16
CA LEU A 9 -4.39 -0.48 -6.05
C LEU A 9 -4.88 -0.61 -4.60
N ALA A 10 -5.14 0.51 -3.94
CA ALA A 10 -5.84 0.51 -2.66
C ALA A 10 -7.25 1.06 -2.82
N THR A 11 -8.20 0.42 -2.13
CA THR A 11 -9.60 0.81 -2.14
C THR A 11 -10.10 0.87 -0.70
N HIS A 12 -10.70 1.98 -0.31
CA HIS A 12 -11.37 2.10 0.99
C HIS A 12 -12.84 1.73 0.84
N LYS A 13 -13.39 0.92 1.74
CA LYS A 13 -14.78 0.43 1.67
C LYS A 13 -15.83 1.53 1.55
N ILE A 14 -15.56 2.68 2.17
CA ILE A 14 -16.52 3.79 2.33
C ILE A 14 -16.12 5.02 1.51
N ILE A 15 -14.81 5.25 1.36
CA ILE A 15 -14.29 6.40 0.63
C ILE A 15 -14.14 5.86 -0.80
N MET A 16 -15.14 6.12 -1.64
CA MET A 16 -15.26 5.58 -3.02
C MET A 16 -14.21 6.20 -3.99
N ILE A 17 -12.95 6.23 -3.55
CA ILE A 17 -11.81 6.75 -4.29
C ILE A 17 -10.72 5.69 -4.20
N GLU A 18 -10.16 5.35 -5.36
CA GLU A 18 -9.08 4.38 -5.47
C GLU A 18 -7.72 5.08 -5.49
N GLU A 19 -6.77 4.52 -4.76
CA GLU A 19 -5.37 4.94 -4.78
C GLU A 19 -4.60 3.99 -5.69
N HIS A 20 -4.21 4.46 -6.88
CA HIS A 20 -3.32 3.72 -7.77
C HIS A 20 -1.90 4.28 -7.64
N SER A 21 -0.96 3.49 -7.12
CA SER A 21 0.35 4.00 -6.70
C SER A 21 1.43 2.92 -6.71
N CYS A 22 2.66 3.34 -6.40
CA CYS A 22 3.82 2.49 -6.26
C CYS A 22 4.39 2.57 -4.83
N PHE A 23 4.82 1.43 -4.30
CA PHE A 23 5.44 1.32 -2.98
C PHE A 23 6.85 0.75 -3.10
N ILE A 24 7.85 1.45 -2.55
CA ILE A 24 9.25 1.03 -2.57
C ILE A 24 9.65 0.57 -1.17
N TRP A 25 10.31 -0.58 -1.07
CA TRP A 25 10.83 -1.08 0.21
C TRP A 25 12.13 -1.87 0.02
N ASN A 26 12.82 -2.08 1.14
CA ASN A 26 14.01 -2.93 1.21
C ASN A 26 13.68 -4.24 1.90
N GLN A 27 14.24 -5.35 1.39
CA GLN A 27 14.20 -6.67 2.05
C GLN A 27 15.44 -7.48 1.67
N ASP A 28 15.64 -8.62 2.32
CA ASP A 28 16.63 -9.57 1.82
C ASP A 28 16.19 -10.23 0.52
N VAL A 29 17.18 -10.66 -0.27
CA VAL A 29 16.92 -11.28 -1.56
C VAL A 29 16.22 -12.60 -1.31
N GLY A 30 15.01 -12.75 -1.85
CA GLY A 30 14.20 -13.93 -1.63
C GLY A 30 12.78 -13.76 -2.14
N GLU A 31 11.92 -14.68 -1.73
CA GLU A 31 10.50 -14.64 -2.04
C GLU A 31 9.81 -13.46 -1.35
N ILE A 32 8.85 -12.85 -2.05
CA ILE A 32 8.09 -11.73 -1.54
C ILE A 32 6.84 -12.27 -0.84
N ASP A 33 6.76 -12.09 0.47
CA ASP A 33 5.52 -12.34 1.22
C ASP A 33 4.51 -11.22 0.91
N VAL A 34 3.55 -11.56 0.06
CA VAL A 34 2.51 -10.65 -0.44
C VAL A 34 1.60 -10.16 0.69
N GLU A 35 1.32 -11.00 1.70
CA GLU A 35 0.46 -10.62 2.83
C GLU A 35 1.17 -9.62 3.75
N MET A 36 2.46 -9.86 4.02
CA MET A 36 3.27 -8.89 4.76
C MET A 36 3.40 -7.56 3.99
N LEU A 37 3.59 -7.62 2.68
CA LEU A 37 3.69 -6.43 1.82
C LEU A 37 2.37 -5.64 1.81
N ARG A 38 1.21 -6.30 1.67
CA ARG A 38 -0.11 -5.67 1.78
C ARG A 38 -0.26 -4.93 3.11
N GLY A 39 0.01 -5.61 4.21
CA GLY A 39 -0.06 -5.01 5.54
C GLY A 39 0.87 -3.81 5.70
N LYS A 40 2.06 -3.86 5.07
CA LYS A 40 3.03 -2.76 5.06
C LYS A 40 2.50 -1.55 4.28
N ILE A 41 1.97 -1.77 3.06
CA ILE A 41 1.37 -0.71 2.24
C ILE A 41 0.21 -0.04 2.98
N ILE A 42 -0.68 -0.81 3.61
CA ILE A 42 -1.81 -0.28 4.37
C ILE A 42 -1.33 0.64 5.50
N ARG A 43 -0.33 0.20 6.29
CA ARG A 43 0.17 0.93 7.46
C ARG A 43 1.01 2.14 7.11
N GLU A 44 1.84 2.06 6.07
CA GLU A 44 2.86 3.06 5.76
C GLU A 44 2.44 4.03 4.65
N SER A 45 1.44 3.67 3.82
CA SER A 45 1.01 4.49 2.68
C SER A 45 -0.49 4.77 2.70
N SER A 46 -1.34 3.77 2.45
CA SER A 46 -2.75 4.00 2.10
C SER A 46 -3.57 4.65 3.21
N VAL A 47 -3.33 4.30 4.47
CA VAL A 47 -4.04 4.95 5.59
C VAL A 47 -3.74 6.46 5.64
N HIS A 48 -2.52 6.86 5.30
CA HIS A 48 -2.13 8.27 5.31
C HIS A 48 -2.75 9.00 4.11
N PHE A 49 -2.77 8.37 2.94
CA PHE A 49 -3.46 8.90 1.75
C PHE A 49 -4.94 9.19 2.06
N TYR A 50 -5.68 8.21 2.59
CA TYR A 50 -7.10 8.40 2.89
C TYR A 50 -7.35 9.41 4.02
N LYS A 51 -6.50 9.43 5.05
CA LYS A 51 -6.58 10.45 6.13
C LYS A 51 -6.39 11.87 5.59
N LEU A 52 -5.47 12.06 4.65
CA LEU A 52 -5.26 13.36 3.99
C LEU A 52 -6.48 13.75 3.15
N LEU A 53 -7.08 12.80 2.46
CA LEU A 53 -8.23 13.02 1.57
C LEU A 53 -9.50 13.45 2.33
N VAL A 54 -9.81 12.80 3.46
CA VAL A 54 -11.04 13.08 4.24
C VAL A 54 -10.85 14.11 5.36
N GLY A 55 -9.60 14.39 5.74
CA GLY A 55 -9.27 15.27 6.85
C GLY A 55 -9.84 14.76 8.18
N LYS A 56 -10.60 15.62 8.87
CA LYS A 56 -11.21 15.29 10.19
C LYS A 56 -12.66 14.79 10.09
N ASN A 57 -13.20 14.69 8.88
CA ASN A 57 -14.63 14.39 8.67
C ASN A 57 -14.94 12.90 8.82
N TYR A 58 -13.93 12.04 8.70
CA TYR A 58 -14.12 10.59 8.72
C TYR A 58 -12.98 9.90 9.45
N ASN A 59 -13.30 8.86 10.24
CA ASN A 59 -12.28 8.02 10.85
C ASN A 59 -11.84 6.93 9.86
N VAL A 60 -10.58 6.95 9.46
CA VAL A 60 -10.02 5.96 8.54
C VAL A 60 -9.40 4.82 9.34
N SER A 61 -10.04 3.64 9.28
CA SER A 61 -9.52 2.40 9.86
C SER A 61 -8.68 1.62 8.84
N LEU A 62 -7.66 0.89 9.32
CA LEU A 62 -6.86 0.00 8.48
C LEU A 62 -7.70 -1.14 7.89
N GLU A 63 -8.68 -1.61 8.66
CA GLU A 63 -9.57 -2.73 8.30
C GLU A 63 -10.52 -2.39 7.14
N ASP A 64 -10.67 -1.10 6.85
CA ASP A 64 -11.51 -0.59 5.78
C ASP A 64 -10.75 -0.39 4.48
N ILE A 65 -9.44 -0.63 4.47
CA ILE A 65 -8.57 -0.50 3.30
C ILE A 65 -8.23 -1.88 2.79
N LYS A 66 -8.53 -2.14 1.51
CA LYS A 66 -8.08 -3.30 0.76
C LYS A 66 -6.94 -2.89 -0.15
N VAL A 67 -5.88 -3.69 -0.21
CA VAL A 67 -4.73 -3.49 -1.11
C VAL A 67 -4.58 -4.70 -2.04
N ASP A 68 -4.67 -4.44 -3.33
CA ASP A 68 -4.38 -5.39 -4.39
C ASP A 68 -3.03 -5.06 -5.00
N ILE A 69 -2.06 -5.98 -4.85
CA ILE A 69 -0.73 -5.85 -5.46
C ILE A 69 -0.85 -6.35 -6.90
N ILE A 70 -0.56 -5.46 -7.85
CA ILE A 70 -0.66 -5.74 -9.28
C ILE A 70 0.63 -6.39 -9.77
N LYS A 71 1.77 -5.79 -9.40
CA LYS A 71 3.09 -6.25 -9.84
C LYS A 71 4.14 -5.93 -8.78
N THR A 72 5.13 -6.80 -8.66
CA THR A 72 6.33 -6.57 -7.85
C THR A 72 7.58 -6.82 -8.70
N GLN A 73 8.64 -6.06 -8.47
CA GLN A 73 9.93 -6.28 -9.11
C GLN A 73 11.07 -5.68 -8.29
N MET A 74 12.29 -6.15 -8.54
CA MET A 74 13.49 -5.52 -8.00
C MET A 74 13.66 -4.13 -8.63
N PHE A 75 14.01 -3.13 -7.81
CA PHE A 75 14.20 -1.76 -8.24
C PHE A 75 15.69 -1.46 -8.34
N ASN A 76 16.16 -1.18 -9.56
CA ASN A 76 17.59 -1.00 -9.86
C ASN A 76 18.00 0.47 -10.03
N GLY A 77 17.09 1.43 -9.79
CA GLY A 77 17.25 2.84 -10.19
C GLY A 77 16.89 3.05 -11.65
#